data_AF-A0A7J5D6N5-F1
#
_entry.id   AF-A0A7J5D6N5-F1
#
_cell.length_a   1.000
_cell.length_b   1.000
_cell.length_c   1.000
_cell.angle_alpha   90.00
_cell.angle_beta   90.00
_cell.angle_gamma   90.00
#
_symmetry.space_group_name_H-M   'P 1'
#
loop_
_entity.id
_entity.type
_entity.pdbx_description
1 polymer ?
#
loop_
_entity_poly.entity_id
_entity_poly.type
_entity_poly.pdbx_seq_one_letter_code
_entity_poly.pdbx_strand_id
1 'polypeptide(L)'
;MGERGRPLTGARILIVGMAYKPGVEDLRESPALEIFDELARQGARVRFTDSMVRAAHVAGDIQESLLSPQTHEWDLVLVHTVHPGDDLTWLDDRDDVLDATYRLDTVAAKETL
;
A
#
# COMPACT_ATOMS: atom_id res chain seq x y z
N MET A 1 10.61 6.64 -7.81
CA MET A 1 10.81 5.28 -8.32
C MET A 1 11.00 5.33 -9.82
N GLY A 2 9.97 5.66 -10.61
CA GLY A 2 10.12 6.04 -12.03
C GLY A 2 10.68 7.47 -12.21
N GLU A 3 9.94 8.35 -12.88
CA GLU A 3 10.36 9.71 -13.27
C GLU A 3 10.95 10.59 -12.15
N ARG A 4 10.66 10.27 -10.88
CA ARG A 4 11.24 10.91 -9.69
C ARG A 4 12.68 10.46 -9.35
N GLY A 5 13.29 9.55 -10.10
CA GLY A 5 14.69 9.12 -9.97
C GLY A 5 15.08 8.38 -8.68
N ARG A 6 14.13 8.14 -7.75
CA ARG A 6 14.39 7.40 -6.51
C ARG A 6 14.59 5.90 -6.79
N PRO A 7 15.65 5.25 -6.28
CA PRO A 7 15.84 3.81 -6.43
C PRO A 7 14.81 3.03 -5.59
N LEU A 8 14.40 1.87 -6.09
CA LEU A 8 13.48 0.98 -5.37
C LEU A 8 14.16 0.32 -4.17
N THR A 9 15.44 -0.02 -4.29
CA THR A 9 16.22 -0.58 -3.20
C THR A 9 16.31 0.42 -2.03
N GLY A 10 15.89 -0.01 -0.85
CA GLY A 10 15.85 0.80 0.37
C GLY A 10 14.62 1.70 0.51
N ALA A 11 13.78 1.81 -0.52
CA ALA A 11 12.56 2.60 -0.50
C ALA A 11 11.61 2.15 0.61
N ARG A 12 10.99 3.09 1.32
CA ARG A 12 9.95 2.80 2.31
C ARG A 12 8.59 2.78 1.61
N ILE A 13 7.99 1.60 1.47
CA ILE A 13 6.71 1.44 0.78
C ILE A 13 5.66 0.96 1.78
N LEU A 14 4.51 1.63 1.79
CA LEU A 14 3.33 1.18 2.51
C LEU A 14 2.30 0.61 1.52
N ILE A 15 1.75 -0.57 1.81
CA ILE A 15 0.55 -1.08 1.14
C ILE A 15 -0.65 -0.86 2.07
N VAL A 16 -1.68 -0.18 1.58
CA VAL A 16 -2.97 0.00 2.26
C VAL A 16 -3.95 -1.03 1.70
N GLY A 17 -4.36 -1.96 2.55
CA GLY A 17 -5.21 -3.10 2.19
C GLY A 17 -4.42 -4.29 1.68
N MET A 18 -4.57 -5.41 2.36
CA MET A 18 -4.04 -6.72 1.99
C MET A 18 -5.15 -7.70 1.59
N ALA A 19 -6.39 -7.51 2.07
CA ALA A 19 -7.51 -8.37 1.71
C ALA A 19 -7.79 -8.39 0.19
N TYR A 20 -8.28 -9.52 -0.32
CA TYR A 20 -8.58 -9.65 -1.77
C TYR A 20 -9.76 -8.76 -2.22
N LYS A 21 -10.64 -8.37 -1.29
CA LYS A 21 -11.75 -7.46 -1.54
C LYS A 21 -12.15 -6.68 -0.28
N PRO A 22 -12.86 -5.55 -0.44
CA PRO A 22 -13.39 -4.79 0.69
C PRO A 22 -14.33 -5.61 1.59
N GLY A 23 -14.24 -5.39 2.89
CA GLY A 23 -15.19 -5.91 3.89
C GLY A 23 -14.97 -7.37 4.31
N VAL A 24 -13.84 -7.99 3.95
CA VAL A 24 -13.45 -9.33 4.42
C VAL A 24 -11.97 -9.35 4.82
N GLU A 25 -11.57 -10.30 5.67
CA GLU A 25 -10.16 -10.52 6.07
C GLU A 25 -9.41 -11.50 5.15
N ASP A 26 -10.07 -12.00 4.12
CA ASP A 26 -9.56 -13.10 3.30
C ASP A 26 -8.42 -12.62 2.39
N LEU A 27 -7.29 -13.31 2.47
CA LEU A 27 -6.06 -13.05 1.73
C LEU A 27 -5.86 -13.97 0.52
N ARG A 28 -6.71 -14.98 0.34
CA ARG A 28 -6.55 -15.96 -0.74
C ARG A 28 -6.61 -15.24 -2.08
N GLU A 29 -5.60 -15.51 -2.91
CA GLU A 29 -5.48 -14.92 -4.25
C GLU A 29 -5.39 -13.38 -4.24
N SER A 30 -5.07 -12.77 -3.10
CA SER A 30 -4.91 -11.32 -3.03
C SER A 30 -3.65 -10.88 -3.79
N PRO A 31 -3.76 -10.01 -4.80
CA PRO A 31 -2.60 -9.48 -5.52
C PRO A 31 -1.66 -8.68 -4.60
N ALA A 32 -2.17 -8.14 -3.49
CA ALA A 32 -1.36 -7.41 -2.51
C ALA A 32 -0.24 -8.25 -1.91
N LEU A 33 -0.42 -9.57 -1.78
CA LEU A 33 0.63 -10.49 -1.31
C LEU A 33 1.79 -10.55 -2.31
N GLU A 34 1.47 -10.78 -3.58
CA GLU A 34 2.47 -10.86 -4.65
C GLU A 34 3.21 -9.53 -4.83
N ILE A 35 2.48 -8.40 -4.77
CA ILE A 35 3.07 -7.07 -4.82
C ILE A 35 4.02 -6.85 -3.64
N PHE A 36 3.62 -7.22 -2.43
CA PHE A 36 4.47 -7.12 -1.25
C PHE A 36 5.77 -7.90 -1.45
N ASP A 37 5.66 -9.18 -1.81
CA ASP A 37 6.79 -10.08 -2.00
C ASP A 37 7.76 -9.56 -3.07
N GLU A 38 7.23 -9.11 -4.21
CA GLU A 38 8.03 -8.62 -5.31
C GLU A 38 8.78 -7.33 -4.96
N LEU A 39 8.13 -6.38 -4.29
CA LEU A 39 8.76 -5.15 -3.80
C LEU A 39 9.86 -5.45 -2.78
N ALA A 40 9.59 -6.35 -1.83
CA ALA A 40 10.57 -6.78 -0.83
C ALA A 40 11.77 -7.48 -1.50
N ARG A 41 11.52 -8.33 -2.51
CA ARG A 41 12.56 -9.03 -3.29
C ARG A 41 13.46 -8.06 -4.06
N GLN A 42 12.92 -6.93 -4.51
CA GLN A 42 13.70 -5.85 -5.15
C GLN A 42 14.43 -4.93 -4.13
N GLY A 43 14.34 -5.25 -2.84
CA GLY A 43 15.07 -4.58 -1.76
C GLY A 43 14.34 -3.39 -1.15
N ALA A 44 13.05 -3.20 -1.44
CA ALA A 44 12.24 -2.20 -0.75
C ALA A 44 11.95 -2.63 0.70
N ARG A 45 11.76 -1.64 1.57
CA ARG A 45 11.28 -1.83 2.95
C ARG A 45 9.76 -1.69 2.94
N VAL A 46 9.09 -2.81 2.75
CA VAL A 46 7.64 -2.85 2.62
C VAL A 46 6.99 -3.07 3.98
N ARG A 47 5.93 -2.32 4.26
CA ARG A 47 5.00 -2.54 5.37
C ARG A 47 3.58 -2.50 4.82
N PHE A 48 2.63 -3.05 5.56
CA PHE A 48 1.23 -2.94 5.21
C PHE A 48 0.40 -2.44 6.38
N THR A 49 -0.77 -1.89 6.07
CA THR A 49 -1.84 -1.60 7.00
C THR A 49 -3.15 -2.08 6.40
N ASP A 50 -3.98 -2.73 7.20
CA ASP A 50 -5.28 -3.26 6.82
C ASP A 50 -6.12 -3.37 8.10
N SER A 51 -7.34 -2.85 8.07
CA SER A 51 -8.23 -2.80 9.25
C SER A 51 -8.91 -4.14 9.55
N MET A 52 -8.95 -5.06 8.58
CA MET A 52 -9.53 -6.40 8.72
C MET A 52 -8.47 -7.51 8.80
N VAL A 53 -7.27 -7.29 8.29
CA VAL A 53 -6.15 -8.24 8.32
C VAL A 53 -5.14 -7.82 9.37
N ARG A 54 -4.96 -8.63 10.42
CA ARG A 54 -4.00 -8.35 11.51
C ARG A 54 -2.57 -8.72 11.18
N ALA A 55 -2.37 -9.79 10.43
CA ALA A 55 -1.06 -10.29 10.04
C ALA A 55 -1.17 -11.06 8.71
N ALA A 56 -0.07 -11.09 7.95
CA ALA A 56 0.04 -11.83 6.70
C ALA A 56 1.42 -12.50 6.61
N HIS A 57 1.49 -13.67 5.98
CA HIS A 57 2.77 -14.31 5.66
C HIS A 57 3.26 -13.77 4.32
N VAL A 58 4.29 -12.92 4.34
CA VAL A 58 4.88 -12.25 3.17
C VAL A 58 6.37 -12.03 3.41
N ALA A 59 7.16 -11.93 2.35
CA ALA A 59 8.62 -11.84 2.38
C ALA A 59 9.28 -12.97 3.20
N GLY A 60 8.65 -14.14 3.24
CA GLY A 60 9.12 -15.31 3.98
C GLY A 60 8.96 -15.26 5.51
N ASP A 61 8.22 -14.29 6.05
CA ASP A 61 7.92 -14.16 7.49
C ASP A 61 6.47 -13.70 7.73
N ILE A 62 6.02 -13.71 8.98
CA ILE A 62 4.77 -13.09 9.41
C ILE A 62 5.00 -11.59 9.63
N GLN A 63 4.30 -10.77 8.86
CA GLN A 63 4.28 -9.32 9.02
C GLN A 63 2.96 -8.89 9.67
N GLU A 64 3.04 -8.00 10.66
CA GLU A 64 1.87 -7.43 11.33
C GLU A 64 1.41 -6.14 10.66
N SER A 65 0.08 -5.96 10.64
CA SER A 65 -0.58 -4.74 10.18
C SER A 65 -0.13 -3.55 11.02
N LEU A 66 0.32 -2.49 10.34
CA LEU A 66 0.76 -1.27 10.99
C LEU A 66 -0.46 -0.45 11.44
N LEU A 67 -0.60 -0.24 12.74
CA LEU A 67 -1.76 0.45 13.34
C LEU A 67 -1.77 1.97 13.10
N SER A 68 -0.60 2.58 12.91
CA SER A 68 -0.47 4.03 12.76
C SER A 68 0.44 4.37 11.57
N PRO A 69 0.02 4.05 10.33
CA PRO A 69 0.81 4.29 9.12
C PRO A 69 1.13 5.77 8.90
N GLN A 70 0.25 6.67 9.34
CA GLN A 70 0.38 8.13 9.18
C GLN A 70 1.52 8.75 10.01
N THR A 71 2.02 8.06 11.05
CA THR A 71 3.14 8.56 11.86
C THR A 71 4.51 8.26 11.25
N HIS A 72 4.54 7.75 10.03
CA HIS A 72 5.72 7.28 9.34
C HIS A 72 5.87 7.98 7.99
N GLU A 73 7.11 8.31 7.64
CA GLU A 73 7.45 8.75 6.28
C GLU A 73 7.40 7.58 5.30
N TRP A 74 6.89 7.81 4.09
CA TRP A 74 6.85 6.83 3.01
C TRP A 74 7.39 7.44 1.72
N ASP A 75 8.10 6.65 0.94
CA ASP A 75 8.52 7.01 -0.42
C ASP A 75 7.44 6.71 -1.46
N LEU A 76 6.52 5.80 -1.11
CA LEU A 76 5.36 5.40 -1.88
C LEU A 76 4.30 4.81 -0.93
N VAL A 77 3.05 5.21 -1.10
CA VAL A 77 1.88 4.54 -0.55
C VAL A 77 1.09 3.91 -1.70
N LEU A 78 0.98 2.59 -1.72
CA LEU A 78 0.13 1.86 -2.66
C LEU A 78 -1.20 1.54 -1.99
N VAL A 79 -2.29 2.09 -2.52
CA VAL A 79 -3.64 1.78 -2.05
C VAL A 79 -4.22 0.66 -2.91
N HIS A 80 -4.41 -0.51 -2.30
CA HIS A 80 -4.84 -1.73 -2.99
C HIS A 80 -6.27 -2.15 -2.62
N THR A 81 -6.62 -2.18 -1.33
CA THR A 81 -7.97 -2.52 -0.87
C THR A 81 -8.39 -1.57 0.25
N VAL A 82 -9.54 -0.90 0.07
CA VAL A 82 -10.11 -0.02 1.10
C VAL A 82 -11.36 -0.67 1.67
N HIS A 83 -11.38 -0.88 2.99
CA HIS A 83 -12.54 -1.46 3.68
C HIS A 83 -13.60 -0.38 3.95
N PRO A 84 -14.89 -0.77 4.05
CA PRO A 84 -15.92 0.16 4.48
C PRO A 84 -15.60 0.74 5.87
N GLY A 85 -15.50 2.06 5.96
CA GLY A 85 -15.23 2.78 7.20
C GLY A 85 -13.76 3.11 7.47
N ASP A 86 -12.83 2.71 6.59
CA ASP A 86 -11.44 3.17 6.67
C ASP A 86 -11.36 4.69 6.44
N ASP A 87 -10.65 5.39 7.33
CA ASP A 87 -10.32 6.80 7.19
C ASP A 87 -8.94 6.95 6.56
N LEU A 88 -8.91 7.42 5.31
CA LEU A 88 -7.69 7.61 4.52
C LEU A 88 -7.40 9.09 4.22
N THR A 89 -8.09 10.02 4.88
CA THR A 89 -7.92 11.48 4.69
C THR A 89 -6.49 11.98 4.90
N TRP A 90 -5.67 11.24 5.64
CA TRP A 90 -4.24 11.54 5.82
C TRP A 90 -3.40 11.36 4.53
N LEU A 91 -3.99 10.79 3.46
CA LEU A 91 -3.37 10.65 2.14
C LEU A 91 -3.65 11.82 1.19
N ASP A 92 -4.61 12.70 1.49
CA ASP A 92 -5.15 13.68 0.53
C ASP A 92 -4.09 14.66 -0.03
N ASP A 93 -3.09 15.02 0.77
CA ASP A 93 -2.04 15.98 0.41
C ASP A 93 -0.72 15.32 -0.02
N ARG A 94 -0.71 14.01 -0.32
CA ARG A 94 0.51 13.25 -0.64
C ARG A 94 0.71 13.05 -2.14
N ASP A 95 1.86 13.47 -2.67
CA ASP A 95 2.25 13.24 -4.08
C ASP A 95 2.77 11.81 -4.36
N ASP A 96 2.99 11.01 -3.32
CA ASP A 96 3.56 9.66 -3.36
C ASP A 96 2.50 8.55 -3.25
N VAL A 97 1.24 8.84 -3.55
CA VAL A 97 0.16 7.84 -3.54
C VAL A 97 -0.04 7.24 -4.93
N LEU A 98 -0.07 5.91 -5.00
CA LEU A 98 -0.53 5.15 -6.15
C LEU A 98 -1.84 4.46 -5.78
N ASP A 99 -2.95 4.96 -6.32
CA ASP A 99 -4.27 4.38 -6.09
C ASP A 99 -4.61 3.33 -7.15
N ALA A 100 -4.62 2.05 -6.76
CA ALA A 100 -5.06 0.95 -7.61
C ALA A 100 -6.57 0.65 -7.49
N THR A 101 -7.27 1.34 -6.58
CA THR A 101 -8.71 1.16 -6.32
C THR A 101 -9.60 2.09 -7.14
N TYR A 102 -9.03 3.14 -7.73
CA TYR A 102 -9.75 4.23 -8.41
C TYR A 102 -10.81 4.90 -7.50
N ARG A 103 -10.61 4.89 -6.17
CA ARG A 103 -11.59 5.39 -5.18
C ARG A 103 -11.13 6.65 -4.46
N LEU A 104 -9.87 7.03 -4.58
CA LEU A 104 -9.39 8.31 -4.10
C LEU A 104 -9.66 9.34 -5.19
N ASP A 105 -10.46 10.37 -4.86
CA ASP A 105 -10.76 11.51 -5.73
C ASP A 105 -9.51 12.33 -6.12
N THR A 106 -8.32 11.96 -5.61
CA THR A 106 -7.08 12.74 -5.69
C THR A 106 -6.26 12.51 -6.97
N VAL A 107 -6.64 11.59 -7.86
CA VAL A 107 -5.89 11.34 -9.12
C VAL A 107 -6.73 11.64 -10.38
N ALA A 108 -7.47 12.74 -10.35
CA ALA A 108 -7.93 13.39 -11.57
C ALA A 108 -7.06 14.64 -11.82
N ALA A 109 -6.30 14.60 -12.92
CA ALA A 109 -5.51 15.68 -13.52
C ALA A 109 -4.01 15.74 -13.13
N LYS A 110 -3.20 14.86 -13.73
CA LYS A 110 -1.86 15.27 -14.17
C LYS A 110 -1.20 14.42 -15.27
N GLU A 111 -1.96 13.85 -16.20
CA GLU A 111 -1.38 13.36 -17.46
C GLU A 111 -2.31 13.67 -18.65
N THR A 112 -2.16 14.88 -19.20
CA THR A 112 -2.37 15.14 -20.62
C THR A 112 -1.24 16.06 -21.03
N LEU A 113 -0.23 15.45 -21.64
CA LEU A 113 0.78 16.11 -22.45
C LEU A 113 0.33 16.02 -23.91
#